data_AF-A7DT39-F1
#
_entry.id   AF-A7DT39-F1
#
_cell.length_a   1.000
_cell.length_b   1.000
_cell.length_c   1.000
_cell.angle_alpha   90.00
_cell.angle_beta   90.00
_cell.angle_gamma   90.00
#
_symmetry.space_group_name_H-M   'P 1'
#
loop_
_entity.id
_entity.type
_entity.pdbx_description
1 polymer ?
#
loop_
_entity_poly.entity_id
_entity_poly.type
_entity_poly.pdbx_seq_one_letter_code
_entity_poly.pdbx_strand_id
1 'polypeptide(L)'
;MTQISAIRLAVFFVLVPTTLAAIQCWVGQETVSNGRRLPTEIGGPYQSVQCNDADFCFNSYVRRHKKGDDSYTITKSCGEVGKCFEDGCIGPGDEKNCCCSDNMCNSSNGPN
;
A
#
# COMPACT_ATOMS: atom_id res chain seq x y z
N MET A 1 -29.43 55.64 -4.23
CA MET A 1 -28.04 55.31 -4.62
C MET A 1 -27.20 55.59 -3.40
N THR A 2 -26.71 54.60 -2.66
CA THR A 2 -25.47 53.88 -2.98
C THR A 2 -25.44 52.52 -2.25
N GLN A 3 -25.54 51.44 -3.03
CA GLN A 3 -25.25 50.07 -2.61
C GLN A 3 -23.73 49.92 -2.54
N ILE A 4 -23.13 50.11 -1.36
CA ILE A 4 -21.71 49.82 -1.15
C ILE A 4 -21.57 49.15 0.21
N SER A 5 -21.47 47.81 0.21
CA SER A 5 -20.70 47.02 1.20
C SER A 5 -20.96 45.52 1.17
N ALA A 6 -21.74 44.98 0.22
CA ALA A 6 -21.91 43.52 0.12
C ALA A 6 -20.73 42.79 -0.57
N ILE A 7 -19.71 43.51 -1.06
CA ILE A 7 -18.62 42.92 -1.87
C ILE A 7 -17.46 42.41 -1.00
N ARG A 8 -17.38 42.77 0.29
CA ARG A 8 -16.23 42.40 1.15
C ARG A 8 -16.29 40.99 1.78
N LEU A 9 -17.35 40.21 1.53
CA LEU A 9 -17.56 38.94 2.23
C LEU A 9 -17.55 37.68 1.34
N ALA A 10 -17.07 37.79 0.09
CA ALA A 10 -17.16 36.69 -0.87
C ALA A 10 -15.80 36.27 -1.47
N VAL A 11 -14.68 36.52 -0.77
CA VAL A 11 -13.35 36.05 -1.21
C VAL A 11 -12.60 35.39 -0.05
N PHE A 12 -13.25 34.41 0.59
CA PHE A 12 -12.62 33.43 1.47
C PHE A 12 -13.07 32.01 1.11
N PHE A 13 -13.44 31.79 -0.15
CA PHE A 13 -13.76 30.47 -0.65
C PHE A 13 -12.50 29.81 -1.21
N VAL A 14 -12.05 28.79 -0.46
CA VAL A 14 -11.39 27.58 -0.96
C VAL A 14 -9.93 27.73 -1.40
N LEU A 15 -9.04 27.97 -0.43
CA LEU A 15 -7.73 27.34 -0.44
C LEU A 15 -7.78 26.16 0.54
N VAL A 16 -8.60 25.17 0.24
CA VAL A 16 -8.41 23.85 0.85
C VAL A 16 -7.16 23.32 0.16
N PRO A 17 -6.02 23.13 0.85
CA PRO A 17 -4.94 22.36 0.25
C PRO A 17 -5.55 21.01 -0.10
N THR A 18 -5.63 20.71 -1.39
CA THR A 18 -5.92 19.36 -1.87
C THR A 18 -4.74 18.53 -1.41
N THR A 19 -4.81 18.05 -0.16
CA THR A 19 -3.90 17.06 0.35
C THR A 19 -4.14 15.85 -0.55
N LEU A 20 -3.26 15.62 -1.51
CA LEU A 20 -3.05 14.28 -2.05
C LEU A 20 -2.88 13.42 -0.79
N ALA A 21 -3.87 12.56 -0.52
CA ALA A 21 -3.96 11.87 0.75
C ALA A 21 -2.82 10.86 0.79
N ALA A 22 -1.68 11.29 1.32
CA ALA A 22 -0.52 10.43 1.45
C ALA A 22 -0.91 9.27 2.37
N ILE A 23 -0.91 8.05 1.84
CA ILE A 23 -1.18 6.82 2.58
C ILE A 23 0.13 6.31 3.20
N GLN A 24 0.08 5.74 4.40
CA GLN A 24 1.24 5.06 4.98
C GLN A 24 1.18 3.58 4.65
N CYS A 25 2.25 2.99 4.12
CA CYS A 25 2.30 1.57 3.75
C CYS A 25 3.50 0.86 4.34
N TRP A 26 3.40 -0.46 4.52
CA TRP A 26 4.57 -1.30 4.75
C TRP A 26 5.34 -1.48 3.45
N VAL A 27 6.67 -1.36 3.50
CA VAL A 27 7.56 -1.54 2.35
C VAL A 27 8.71 -2.44 2.74
N GLY A 28 8.98 -3.44 1.90
CA GLY A 28 10.05 -4.40 2.12
C GLY A 28 9.74 -5.72 1.43
N GLN A 29 10.70 -6.64 1.49
CA GLN A 29 10.55 -7.97 0.90
C GLN A 29 11.09 -9.02 1.83
N GLU A 30 10.29 -10.06 2.06
CA GLU A 30 10.68 -11.22 2.83
C GLU A 30 10.64 -12.47 1.95
N THR A 31 11.63 -13.35 2.13
CA THR A 31 11.61 -14.70 1.55
C THR A 31 11.72 -15.72 2.67
N VAL A 32 10.81 -16.68 2.68
CA VAL A 32 10.77 -17.81 3.61
C VAL A 32 11.04 -19.06 2.79
N SER A 33 12.05 -19.83 3.17
CA SER A 33 12.42 -21.09 2.51
C SER A 33 12.15 -22.24 3.47
N ASN A 34 11.58 -23.33 2.94
CA ASN A 34 11.31 -24.56 3.67
C ASN A 34 10.49 -24.36 4.95
N GLY A 35 9.49 -23.47 4.91
CA GLY A 35 8.64 -23.11 6.05
C GLY A 35 9.37 -22.43 7.22
N ARG A 36 10.68 -22.17 7.12
CA ARG A 36 11.46 -21.46 8.14
C ARG A 36 11.73 -20.05 7.64
N ARG A 37 11.29 -19.08 8.44
CA ARG A 37 11.64 -17.67 8.22
C ARG A 37 13.15 -17.60 8.11
N LEU A 38 13.69 -17.09 6.98
CA LEU A 38 15.10 -16.75 6.93
C LEU A 38 15.35 -15.74 8.07
N PRO A 39 16.46 -15.85 8.81
CA PRO A 39 16.71 -15.01 9.97
C PRO A 39 16.75 -13.54 9.51
N THR A 40 15.61 -12.89 9.62
CA THR A 40 15.43 -11.45 9.60
C THR A 40 14.90 -11.13 10.98
N GLU A 41 15.66 -10.32 11.71
CA GLU A 41 15.34 -9.92 13.06
C GLU A 41 13.87 -9.47 13.15
N ILE A 42 13.18 -10.03 14.15
CA ILE A 42 11.87 -9.69 14.72
C ILE A 42 11.01 -8.73 13.87
N GLY A 43 9.99 -9.26 13.19
CA GLY A 43 8.96 -8.47 12.48
C GLY A 43 9.03 -8.56 10.95
N GLY A 44 10.15 -9.03 10.40
CA GLY A 44 10.39 -9.05 8.95
C GLY A 44 11.00 -7.71 8.48
N PRO A 45 11.56 -7.65 7.27
CA PRO A 45 12.29 -6.47 6.77
C PRO A 45 11.34 -5.36 6.26
N TYR A 46 10.18 -5.19 6.90
CA TYR A 46 9.20 -4.18 6.49
C TYR A 46 9.37 -2.90 7.29
N GLN A 47 9.42 -1.79 6.58
CA GLN A 47 9.43 -0.45 7.16
C GLN A 47 8.12 0.23 6.80
N SER A 48 7.55 0.99 7.74
CA SER A 48 6.42 1.84 7.42
C SER A 48 6.94 3.12 6.76
N VAL A 49 6.40 3.46 5.59
CA VAL A 49 6.78 4.67 4.85
C VAL A 49 5.54 5.46 4.46
N GLN A 50 5.69 6.78 4.37
CA GLN A 50 4.67 7.66 3.84
C GLN A 50 4.75 7.65 2.31
N CYS A 51 3.68 7.22 1.64
CA CYS A 51 3.57 7.20 0.19
C CYS A 51 2.91 8.50 -0.27
N ASN A 52 3.71 9.45 -0.77
CA ASN A 52 3.22 10.78 -1.15
C ASN A 52 2.43 10.79 -2.47
N ASP A 53 2.72 9.83 -3.35
CA ASP A 53 2.19 9.77 -4.72
C ASP A 53 1.34 8.51 -4.98
N ALA A 54 0.95 7.78 -3.94
CA ALA A 54 0.16 6.57 -4.06
C ALA A 54 -1.11 6.66 -3.21
N ASP A 55 -2.22 6.17 -3.75
CA ASP A 55 -3.50 6.07 -3.04
C ASP A 55 -3.75 4.66 -2.47
N PHE A 56 -2.87 3.71 -2.79
CA PHE A 56 -2.98 2.31 -2.39
C PHE A 56 -1.67 1.79 -1.80
N CYS A 57 -1.76 0.76 -0.98
CA CYS A 57 -0.65 -0.10 -0.59
C CYS A 57 -0.69 -1.40 -1.38
N PHE A 58 0.48 -1.90 -1.76
CA PHE A 58 0.65 -3.14 -2.51
C PHE A 58 1.21 -4.26 -1.63
N ASN A 59 0.73 -5.49 -1.86
CA ASN A 59 1.19 -6.72 -1.23
C ASN A 59 1.19 -7.87 -2.24
N SER A 60 2.37 -8.36 -2.62
CA SER A 60 2.54 -9.54 -3.47
C SER A 60 2.93 -10.73 -2.61
N TYR A 61 2.25 -11.85 -2.81
CA TYR A 61 2.56 -13.15 -2.24
C TYR A 61 2.87 -14.13 -3.38
N VAL A 62 4.06 -14.72 -3.38
CA VAL A 62 4.47 -15.72 -4.38
C VAL A 62 5.01 -16.95 -3.67
N ARG A 63 4.27 -18.05 -3.71
CA ARG A 63 4.70 -19.37 -3.26
C ARG A 63 5.34 -20.12 -4.42
N ARG A 64 6.47 -20.76 -4.16
CA ARG A 64 7.14 -21.65 -5.12
C ARG A 64 7.36 -23.01 -4.50
N HIS A 65 6.89 -24.02 -5.23
CA HIS A 65 7.12 -25.42 -4.94
C HIS A 65 8.24 -25.94 -5.84
N LYS A 66 9.42 -26.19 -5.30
CA LYS A 66 10.53 -26.77 -6.08
C LYS A 66 11.23 -27.88 -5.31
N LYS A 67 11.14 -29.11 -5.83
CA LYS A 67 11.87 -30.29 -5.32
C LYS A 67 11.77 -30.49 -3.80
N GLY A 68 10.57 -30.30 -3.22
CA GLY A 68 10.32 -30.47 -1.79
C GLY A 68 10.64 -29.25 -0.92
N ASP A 69 11.07 -28.14 -1.52
CA ASP A 69 11.13 -26.83 -0.84
C ASP A 69 9.84 -26.06 -1.12
N ASP A 70 9.09 -25.81 -0.04
CA ASP A 70 7.97 -24.88 0.01
C ASP A 70 8.49 -23.53 0.48
N SER A 71 8.80 -22.68 -0.50
CA SER A 71 9.25 -21.32 -0.27
C SER A 71 8.16 -20.33 -0.62
N TYR A 72 8.09 -19.21 0.09
CA TYR A 72 7.25 -18.08 -0.32
C TYR A 72 8.01 -16.77 -0.20
N THR A 73 7.68 -15.84 -1.08
CA THR A 73 8.17 -14.47 -1.07
C THR A 73 6.99 -13.54 -0.89
N ILE A 74 7.13 -12.59 0.03
CA ILE A 74 6.17 -11.51 0.26
C ILE A 74 6.88 -10.20 -0.07
N THR A 75 6.29 -9.41 -0.95
CA THR A 75 6.80 -8.09 -1.30
C THR A 75 5.73 -7.05 -1.00
N LYS A 76 6.09 -6.04 -0.21
CA LYS A 76 5.21 -4.93 0.16
C LYS A 76 5.78 -3.64 -0.39
N SER A 77 4.93 -2.78 -0.91
CA SER A 77 5.34 -1.46 -1.41
C SER A 77 4.18 -0.45 -1.32
N CYS A 78 4.49 0.81 -1.54
CA CYS A 78 3.47 1.75 -2.02
C CYS A 78 2.88 1.23 -3.34
N GLY A 79 1.60 1.51 -3.59
CA GLY A 79 0.95 1.17 -4.84
C GLY A 79 1.60 1.90 -6.00
N GLU A 80 2.13 1.15 -6.96
CA GLU A 80 2.66 1.73 -8.20
C GLU A 80 1.55 1.92 -9.22
N VAL A 81 1.64 3.01 -9.98
CA VAL A 81 0.79 3.24 -11.16
C VAL A 81 0.95 2.06 -12.12
N GLY A 82 -0.16 1.42 -12.49
CA GLY A 82 -0.13 0.20 -13.32
C GLY A 82 -0.31 -1.11 -12.56
N LYS A 83 -0.13 -1.11 -11.22
CA LYS A 83 -0.24 -2.31 -10.39
C LYS A 83 -1.42 -2.27 -9.42
N CYS A 84 -1.76 -1.10 -8.89
CA CYS A 84 -2.90 -0.91 -8.00
C CYS A 84 -3.83 0.19 -8.53
N PHE A 85 -5.10 -0.16 -8.71
CA PHE A 85 -6.16 0.74 -9.18
C PHE A 85 -7.43 0.66 -8.32
N GLU A 86 -7.63 -0.48 -7.65
CA GLU A 86 -8.77 -0.75 -6.78
C GLU A 86 -8.34 -1.71 -5.67
N ASP A 87 -9.14 -1.76 -4.61
CA ASP A 87 -8.94 -2.72 -3.53
C ASP A 87 -9.25 -4.15 -3.99
N GLY A 88 -8.45 -5.10 -3.50
CA GLY A 88 -8.65 -6.52 -3.74
C GLY A 88 -7.39 -7.24 -4.17
N CYS A 89 -7.54 -8.54 -4.40
CA CYS A 89 -6.45 -9.42 -4.79
C CYS A 89 -6.71 -10.11 -6.12
N ILE A 90 -5.69 -10.14 -6.96
CA ILE A 90 -5.70 -10.78 -8.27
C ILE A 90 -4.61 -11.85 -8.29
N GLY A 91 -4.98 -13.04 -8.80
CA GLY A 91 -4.04 -14.14 -9.06
C GLY A 91 -4.41 -15.47 -8.39
N PRO A 92 -3.72 -16.57 -8.78
CA PRO A 92 -3.93 -17.91 -8.22
C PRO A 92 -3.44 -18.04 -6.76
N GLY A 93 -3.77 -19.13 -6.08
CA GLY A 93 -3.42 -19.34 -4.65
C GLY A 93 -1.91 -19.27 -4.35
N ASP A 94 -1.06 -19.62 -5.32
CA ASP A 94 0.40 -19.57 -5.20
C ASP A 94 1.00 -18.24 -5.66
N GLU A 95 0.21 -17.35 -6.26
CA GLU A 95 0.67 -16.03 -6.69
C GLU A 95 -0.50 -15.04 -6.58
N LYS A 96 -0.51 -14.22 -5.53
CA LYS A 96 -1.52 -13.18 -5.33
C LYS A 96 -0.88 -11.81 -5.24
N ASN A 97 -1.45 -10.87 -5.97
CA ASN A 97 -1.16 -9.45 -5.88
C ASN A 97 -2.37 -8.74 -5.30
N CYS A 98 -2.19 -8.09 -4.16
CA CYS A 98 -3.25 -7.42 -3.41
C CYS A 98 -2.98 -5.92 -3.32
N CYS A 99 -4.04 -5.14 -3.45
CA CYS A 99 -4.05 -3.70 -3.30
C CYS A 99 -5.11 -3.31 -2.27
N CYS A 100 -4.84 -2.27 -1.49
CA CYS A 100 -5.75 -1.77 -0.47
C CYS A 100 -5.52 -0.26 -0.22
N SER A 101 -6.56 0.53 0.05
CA SER A 101 -6.47 2.01 0.15
C SER A 101 -6.42 2.56 1.58
N ASP A 102 -6.33 1.70 2.59
CA ASP A 102 -6.28 2.11 4.00
C ASP A 102 -4.85 2.21 4.54
N ASN A 103 -4.63 3.09 5.52
CA ASN A 103 -3.32 3.21 6.16
C ASN A 103 -2.83 1.85 6.71
N MET A 104 -1.65 1.45 6.25
CA MET A 104 -0.95 0.22 6.61
C MET A 104 -1.75 -1.06 6.36
N CYS A 105 -2.71 -1.03 5.44
CA CYS A 105 -3.58 -2.16 5.12
C CYS A 105 -2.83 -3.37 4.54
N ASN A 106 -1.67 -3.15 3.92
CA ASN A 106 -0.83 -4.21 3.36
C ASN A 106 -0.03 -5.00 4.43
N SER A 107 -0.50 -5.03 5.68
CA SER A 107 0.15 -5.73 6.79
C SER A 107 0.07 -7.26 6.70
N SER A 108 -0.87 -7.81 5.91
CA SER A 108 -1.06 -9.27 5.78
C SER A 108 0.18 -9.97 5.21
N ASN A 109 0.64 -11.04 5.87
CA ASN A 109 1.73 -11.88 5.36
C ASN A 109 1.24 -13.02 4.44
N GLY A 110 0.01 -12.92 3.94
CA GLY A 110 -0.60 -13.95 3.11
C GLY A 110 -1.59 -13.39 2.10
N PRO A 111 -2.16 -14.28 1.28
CA PRO A 111 -3.05 -13.96 0.17
C PRO A 111 -4.47 -13.63 0.67
N ASN A 112 -4.64 -12.56 1.45
CA ASN A 112 -5.97 -12.10 1.88
C ASN A 112 -6.57 -11.17 0.85
#